data_AF-A0A6N8AYJ3-F1
#
_entry.id   AF-A0A6N8AYJ3-F1
#
_cell.length_a   1.000
_cell.length_b   1.000
_cell.length_c   1.000
_cell.angle_alpha   90.00
_cell.angle_beta   90.00
_cell.angle_gamma   90.00
#
_symmetry.space_group_name_H-M   'P 1'
#
loop_
_entity.id
_entity.type
_entity.pdbx_description
1 polymer ?
#
loop_
_entity_poly.entity_id
_entity_poly.type
_entity_poly.pdbx_seq_one_letter_code
_entity_poly.pdbx_strand_id
1 'polypeptide(L)' 'MDLAIVLVVSLLAIALHVALYLLFRRWMDRDLALSLAGDDAGKRCYMLDCLQRARRDGVRRRDLQAWLEHEAARYEPRA' A
#
# COMPACT_ATOMS: atom_id res chain seq x y z
N MET A 1 20.51 34.32 11.71
CA MET A 1 19.04 34.47 11.77
C MET A 1 18.39 33.88 10.52
N ASP A 2 19.02 34.04 9.35
CA ASP A 2 18.48 33.66 8.03
C ASP A 2 18.64 32.18 7.69
N LEU A 3 19.76 31.57 8.09
CA LEU A 3 20.02 30.14 7.89
C LEU A 3 19.00 29.25 8.61
N ALA A 4 18.49 29.68 9.76
CA ALA A 4 17.50 28.92 10.52
C ALA A 4 16.16 28.84 9.75
N ILE A 5 15.74 29.94 9.11
CA ILE A 5 14.50 29.99 8.34
C ILE A 5 14.64 29.13 7.08
N VAL A 6 15.78 29.22 6.38
CA VAL A 6 16.08 28.38 5.21
C VAL A 6 16.06 26.90 5.59
N LEU A 7 16.70 26.52 6.70
CA LEU A 7 16.72 25.13 7.16
C LEU A 7 15.31 24.62 7.48
N VAL A 8 14.50 25.43 8.20
CA VAL A 8 13.13 25.07 8.57
C VAL A 8 12.25 24.93 7.33
N VAL A 9 12.32 25.86 6.37
CA VAL A 9 11.49 25.81 5.16
C VAL A 9 11.87 24.61 4.28
N SER A 10 13.17 24.29 4.17
CA SER A 10 13.64 23.12 3.43
C SER A 10 13.18 21.83 4.09
N LEU A 11 13.26 21.72 5.42
CA LEU A 11 12.75 20.57 6.15
C LEU A 11 11.24 20.42 5.97
N LEU A 12 10.49 21.53 6.00
CA LEU A 12 9.04 21.51 5.79
C LEU A 12 8.68 21.08 4.37
N ALA A 13 9.43 21.56 3.37
CA ALA A 13 9.25 21.15 1.98
C ALA A 13 9.52 19.65 1.78
N ILE A 14 10.60 19.12 2.38
CA ILE A 14 10.93 17.69 2.33
C ILE A 14 9.86 16.87 3.06
N ALA A 15 9.44 17.31 4.25
CA ALA A 15 8.39 16.65 5.02
C ALA A 15 7.07 16.60 4.23
N LEU A 16 6.70 17.69 3.57
CA LEU A 16 5.53 17.76 2.70
C LEU A 16 5.64 16.76 1.54
N HIS A 17 6.80 16.69 0.87
CA HIS A 17 7.04 15.74 -0.22
C HIS A 17 6.92 14.29 0.25
N VAL A 18 7.56 13.94 1.37
CA VAL A 18 7.49 12.59 1.93
C VAL A 18 6.06 12.24 2.35
N ALA A 19 5.33 13.19 2.95
CA ALA A 19 3.94 12.99 3.32
C ALA A 19 3.03 12.76 2.09
N LEU A 20 3.16 13.59 1.04
CA LEU A 20 2.45 13.42 -0.23
C LEU A 20 2.80 12.10 -0.90
N TYR A 21 4.08 11.73 -0.93
CA TYR A 21 4.54 10.46 -1.46
C TYR A 21 3.91 9.26 -0.72
N LEU A 22 3.87 9.31 0.61
CA LEU A 22 3.22 8.27 1.42
C LEU A 22 1.69 8.25 1.26
N LEU A 23 1.05 9.42 1.10
CA LEU A 23 -0.39 9.55 0.86
C LEU A 23 -0.79 8.96 -0.49
N PHE A 24 -0.14 9.36 -1.58
CA PHE A 24 -0.36 8.77 -2.90
C PHE A 24 -0.11 7.28 -2.89
N ARG A 25 0.97 6.84 -2.25
CA ARG A 25 1.28 5.40 -2.12
C ARG A 25 0.23 4.64 -1.32
N ARG A 26 -0.35 5.25 -0.28
CA ARG A 26 -1.43 4.68 0.54
C ARG A 26 -2.78 4.66 -0.18
N TRP A 27 -3.03 5.60 -1.09
CA TRP A 27 -4.19 5.61 -1.97
C TRP A 27 -4.08 4.54 -3.06
N MET A 28 -2.90 4.39 -3.67
CA MET A 28 -2.65 3.42 -4.73
C MET A 28 -2.79 1.98 -4.24
N ASP A 29 -2.35 1.67 -3.01
CA ASP A 29 -2.55 0.35 -2.37
C ASP A 29 -4.05 0.01 -2.21
N ARG A 30 -4.86 1.03 -1.89
CA ARG A 30 -6.31 0.91 -1.75
C ARG A 30 -7.01 0.74 -3.09
N ASP A 31 -6.51 1.40 -4.13
CA ASP A 31 -7.03 1.30 -5.50
C ASP A 31 -6.61 0.00 -6.18
N LEU A 32 -5.38 -0.47 -5.93
CA LEU A 32 -4.85 -1.74 -6.44
C LEU A 32 -5.57 -2.94 -5.83
N ALA A 33 -5.88 -2.90 -4.54
CA ALA A 33 -6.75 -3.91 -3.93
C ALA A 33 -8.17 -3.91 -4.55
N LEU A 34 -8.64 -2.74 -5.01
CA LEU A 34 -9.92 -2.60 -5.69
C LEU A 34 -9.86 -3.13 -7.14
N SER A 35 -8.77 -2.85 -7.88
CA SER A 35 -8.59 -3.32 -9.27
C SER A 35 -8.26 -4.81 -9.34
N LEU A 36 -7.54 -5.34 -8.36
CA LEU A 36 -7.15 -6.76 -8.29
C LEU A 36 -8.33 -7.65 -7.87
N ALA A 37 -9.26 -7.11 -7.08
CA ALA A 37 -10.46 -7.82 -6.66
C ALA A 37 -11.51 -7.97 -7.77
N GLY A 38 -11.59 -7.03 -8.73
CA GLY A 38 -12.58 -7.08 -9.80
C GLY A 38 -14.01 -7.31 -9.29
N ASP A 39 -14.86 -7.91 -10.14
CA ASP A 39 -16.28 -8.23 -9.84
C ASP A 39 -16.47 -9.66 -9.28
N ASP A 40 -15.40 -10.36 -8.89
CA ASP A 40 -15.44 -11.75 -8.44
C ASP A 40 -15.43 -11.86 -6.92
N ALA A 41 -16.61 -12.09 -6.33
CA ALA A 41 -16.81 -12.22 -4.88
C ALA A 41 -15.93 -13.32 -4.25
N GLY A 42 -15.66 -14.41 -4.98
CA GLY A 42 -14.81 -15.51 -4.49
C GLY A 42 -13.33 -15.11 -4.34
N LYS A 43 -12.78 -14.42 -5.34
CA LYS A 43 -11.41 -13.91 -5.30
C LYS A 43 -11.25 -12.81 -4.24
N ARG A 44 -12.29 -12.01 -4.01
CA ARG A 44 -12.33 -10.97 -2.98
C ARG A 44 -12.26 -11.52 -1.56
N CYS A 45 -13.00 -12.60 -1.26
CA CYS A 45 -12.90 -13.27 0.05
C CYS A 45 -11.52 -13.86 0.29
N TYR A 46 -10.91 -14.47 -0.73
CA TYR A 46 -9.55 -15.01 -0.63
C TYR A 46 -8.50 -13.90 -0.42
N MET A 47 -8.63 -12.79 -1.14
CA MET A 47 -7.73 -11.64 -0.99
C MET A 47 -7.85 -11.02 0.40
N LEU A 48 -9.06 -10.96 0.98
CA LEU A 48 -9.30 -10.45 2.34
C LEU A 48 -8.66 -11.33 3.41
N ASP A 49 -8.71 -12.66 3.28
CA ASP A 49 -8.01 -13.59 4.19
C ASP A 49 -6.49 -13.40 4.12
N CYS A 50 -5.95 -13.28 2.91
CA CYS A 50 -4.54 -12.99 2.69
C CYS A 50 -4.14 -11.63 3.30
N LEU A 51 -4.98 -10.61 3.15
CA LEU A 51 -4.77 -9.29 3.77
C LEU A 51 -4.76 -9.37 5.30
N GLN A 52 -5.62 -10.23 5.87
CA GLN A 52 -5.67 -10.46 7.30
C GLN A 52 -4.42 -11.17 7.81
N ARG A 53 -3.93 -12.19 7.08
CA ARG A 53 -2.66 -12.89 7.36
C ARG A 53 -1.47 -11.94 7.32
N ALA A 54 -1.38 -11.13 6.26
CA ALA A 54 -0.28 -10.20 6.11
C ALA A 54 -0.29 -9.06 7.15
N ARG A 55 -1.48 -8.65 7.62
CA ARG A 55 -1.60 -7.78 8.80
C ARG A 55 -1.09 -8.46 10.07
N ARG A 56 -1.38 -9.76 10.25
CA ARG A 56 -0.94 -10.55 11.40
C ARG A 56 0.57 -10.74 11.41
N ASP A 57 1.19 -10.91 10.25
CA ASP A 57 2.64 -10.99 10.07
C ASP A 57 3.34 -9.63 10.13
N GLY A 58 2.60 -8.52 10.21
CA GLY A 58 3.21 -7.19 10.27
C GLY A 58 3.96 -6.81 8.99
N VAL A 59 3.56 -7.37 7.84
CA VAL A 59 4.19 -7.09 6.54
C VAL A 59 4.08 -5.59 6.27
N ARG A 60 5.23 -4.95 6.01
CA ARG A 60 5.27 -3.51 5.69
C ARG A 60 4.42 -3.29 4.45
N ARG A 61 3.57 -2.26 4.46
CA ARG A 61 2.62 -1.98 3.34
C ARG A 61 3.22 -1.90 1.94
N ARG A 62 4.50 -1.54 1.83
CA ARG A 62 5.23 -1.58 0.55
C ARG A 62 5.48 -3.00 0.01
N ASP A 63 5.67 -3.95 0.91
CA ASP A 63 5.90 -5.36 0.64
C ASP A 63 4.57 -6.11 0.63
N LEU A 64 3.53 -5.57 1.29
CA LEU A 64 2.16 -6.07 1.29
C LEU A 64 1.59 -6.18 -0.13
N GLN A 65 1.86 -5.18 -0.98
CA GLN A 65 1.43 -5.17 -2.37
C GLN A 65 2.06 -6.32 -3.16
N ALA A 66 3.38 -6.44 -3.12
CA ALA A 66 4.10 -7.52 -3.80
C ALA A 66 3.73 -8.90 -3.24
N TRP A 67 3.49 -8.99 -1.92
CA TRP A 67 3.06 -10.21 -1.25
C TRP A 67 1.63 -10.61 -1.66
N LEU A 68 0.70 -9.64 -1.72
CA LEU A 68 -0.67 -9.86 -2.22
C LEU A 68 -0.69 -10.22 -3.71
N GLU A 69 0.15 -9.59 -4.55
CA GLU A 69 0.30 -9.98 -5.96
C GLU A 69 0.86 -11.39 -6.10
N HIS A 70 1.84 -11.77 -5.27
CA HIS A 70 2.40 -13.13 -5.27
C HIS A 70 1.35 -14.17 -4.83
N GLU A 71 0.56 -13.86 -3.81
CA GLU A 71 -0.49 -14.74 -3.31
C GLU A 71 -1.70 -14.80 -4.28
N ALA A 72 -2.03 -13.69 -4.93
CA ALA A 72 -3.05 -13.63 -5.98
C ALA A 72 -2.63 -14.34 -7.28
N ALA A 73 -1.33 -14.35 -7.60
CA ALA A 73 -0.78 -15.15 -8.69
C ALA A 73 -0.76 -16.65 -8.37
N ARG A 74 -0.69 -16.99 -7.08
CA ARG A 74 -0.78 -18.37 -6.56
C ARG A 74 -2.22 -18.85 -6.41
N TYR A 75 -3.16 -17.92 -6.36
CA TYR A 75 -4.59 -18.21 -6.37
C TYR A 75 -5.01 -18.72 -7.75
N GLU A 76 -4.94 -20.03 -7.94
CA GLU A 76 -5.68 -20.68 -9.01
C GLU A 76 -7.17 -20.74 -8.61
N PRO A 77 -8.08 -20.17 -9.41
CA PRO A 77 -9.50 -20.39 -9.20
C PRO A 77 -9.72 -21.89 -9.38
N ARG A 78 -9.99 -22.59 -8.28
CA ARG A 78 -10.39 -23.99 -8.34
C ARG A 78 -11.71 -24.04 -9.11
N ALA A 79 -11.63 -24.57 -10.34
CA ALA A 79 -12.74 -24.76 -11.26
C ALA A 79 -13.91 -25.54 -10.64
#